data_AF-A0A661F695-F1
#
_entry.id   AF-A0A661F695-F1
#
_cell.length_a   1.000
_cell.length_b   1.000
_cell.length_c   1.000
_cell.angle_alpha   90.00
_cell.angle_beta   90.00
_cell.angle_gamma   90.00
#
_symmetry.space_group_name_H-M   'P 1'
#
loop_
_entity.id
_entity.type
_entity.pdbx_description
1 polymer ?
#
loop_
_entity_poly.entity_id
_entity_poly.type
_entity_poly.pdbx_seq_one_letter_code
_entity_poly.pdbx_strand_id
1 'polypeptide(L)'
;QATQFDYQDLHFDNGISWQDISAKKIIFCEGYQAIYNPWFKYLPFQLAKGEILTMTAKQALAPELLNYGHWFIPLNKHQFRTGATFDNINLNTQATVQGKNTLLQALIQIMPMLDSATVDKQQANIRPTTLDKMPFIGQHPEHQNLAIFNGFGAKGSLQIPYYSQRFVQYLLNQAPIAIEVNCQRYS
;
A
#
# COMPACT_ATOMS: atom_id res chain seq x y z
N GLN A 1 -3.31 23.55 6.59
CA GLN A 1 -2.77 22.86 5.41
C GLN A 1 -1.74 21.86 5.90
N ALA A 2 -1.76 20.61 5.45
CA ALA A 2 -0.66 19.69 5.76
C ALA A 2 0.53 20.13 4.89
N THR A 3 1.60 20.58 5.54
CA THR A 3 2.86 20.92 4.87
C THR A 3 3.41 19.65 4.20
N GLN A 4 3.86 19.75 2.95
CA GLN A 4 4.49 18.62 2.27
C GLN A 4 5.85 18.36 2.93
N PHE A 5 6.12 17.10 3.29
CA PHE A 5 7.40 16.72 3.90
C PHE A 5 8.53 16.80 2.87
N ASP A 6 9.54 17.65 3.11
CA ASP A 6 10.78 17.71 2.35
C ASP A 6 11.92 17.09 3.17
N TYR A 7 12.64 16.15 2.57
CA TYR A 7 13.79 15.47 3.19
C TYR A 7 14.95 16.43 3.49
N GLN A 8 15.10 17.51 2.72
CA GLN A 8 16.19 18.47 2.86
C GLN A 8 16.08 19.32 4.13
N ASP A 9 14.87 19.46 4.66
CA ASP A 9 14.59 20.19 5.90
C ASP A 9 14.86 19.33 7.15
N LEU A 10 15.28 18.07 6.99
CA LEU A 10 15.56 17.16 8.10
C LEU A 10 17.01 17.33 8.58
N HIS A 11 17.16 17.69 9.86
CA HIS A 11 18.47 17.86 10.51
C HIS A 11 18.66 16.86 11.66
N PHE A 12 19.93 16.52 11.92
CA PHE A 12 20.34 15.48 12.86
C PHE A 12 21.24 16.05 13.97
N ASP A 13 20.80 17.09 14.67
CA ASP A 13 21.58 17.73 15.74
C ASP A 13 21.04 17.32 17.13
N ASN A 14 21.66 16.33 17.77
CA ASN A 14 21.23 15.77 19.07
C ASN A 14 19.76 15.30 19.11
N GLY A 15 19.25 14.82 17.98
CA GLY A 15 17.86 14.40 17.80
C GLY A 15 17.48 14.43 16.33
N ILE A 16 16.20 14.60 16.05
CA ILE A 16 15.68 14.93 14.72
C ILE A 16 14.95 16.26 14.85
N SER A 17 15.26 17.20 13.98
CA SER A 17 14.43 18.39 13.76
C SER A 17 14.00 18.45 12.30
N TRP A 18 12.75 18.88 12.11
CA TRP A 18 12.16 19.14 10.81
C TRP A 18 11.27 20.36 10.94
N GLN A 19 11.66 21.46 10.30
CA GLN A 19 10.99 22.75 10.46
C GLN A 19 10.85 23.13 11.95
N ASP A 20 9.63 23.35 12.45
CA ASP A 20 9.32 23.66 13.85
C ASP A 20 9.13 22.41 14.74
N ILE A 21 9.27 21.21 14.19
CA ILE A 21 9.09 19.94 14.90
C ILE A 21 10.44 19.41 15.38
N SER A 22 10.50 19.05 16.66
CA SER A 22 11.63 18.29 17.24
C SER A 22 11.14 16.94 17.75
N ALA A 23 11.89 15.88 17.41
CA ALA A 23 11.54 14.51 17.75
C ALA A 23 12.79 13.66 18.07
N LYS A 24 12.57 12.57 18.80
CA LYS A 24 13.63 11.57 19.04
C LYS A 24 13.80 10.59 17.87
N LYS A 25 12.70 10.30 17.18
CA LYS A 25 12.63 9.35 16.08
C LYS A 25 11.64 9.82 15.01
N ILE A 26 11.88 9.47 13.76
CA ILE A 26 10.95 9.59 12.65
C ILE A 26 10.69 8.19 12.07
N ILE A 27 9.43 7.95 11.68
CA ILE A 27 9.02 6.69 11.06
C ILE A 27 8.46 7.01 9.68
N PHE A 28 9.11 6.50 8.63
CA PHE A 28 8.68 6.69 7.26
C PHE A 28 7.61 5.67 6.86
N CYS A 29 6.43 6.16 6.53
CA CYS A 29 5.24 5.40 6.12
C CYS A 29 4.74 5.86 4.74
N GLU A 30 5.65 6.04 3.79
CA GLU A 30 5.46 6.87 2.58
C GLU A 30 4.81 6.15 1.40
N GLY A 31 4.34 4.92 1.61
CA GLY A 31 3.78 4.10 0.55
C GLY A 31 4.78 3.92 -0.60
N TYR A 32 4.29 4.03 -1.84
CA TYR A 32 5.13 3.87 -3.04
C TYR A 32 6.18 4.97 -3.22
N GLN A 33 6.04 6.12 -2.55
CA GLN A 33 6.98 7.24 -2.66
C GLN A 33 8.27 7.00 -1.86
N ALA A 34 8.34 5.95 -1.04
CA ALA A 34 9.56 5.59 -0.32
C ALA A 34 10.74 5.24 -1.22
N ILE A 35 10.52 4.99 -2.53
CA ILE A 35 11.61 4.85 -3.50
C ILE A 35 12.46 6.14 -3.63
N TYR A 36 11.91 7.29 -3.21
CA TYR A 36 12.60 8.58 -3.20
C TYR A 36 13.22 8.91 -1.84
N ASN A 37 13.03 8.07 -0.82
CA ASN A 37 13.57 8.31 0.50
C ASN A 37 15.10 8.16 0.49
N PRO A 38 15.88 9.19 0.84
CA PRO A 38 17.32 9.17 0.68
C PRO A 38 18.03 8.16 1.59
N TRP A 39 17.44 7.86 2.76
CA TRP A 39 17.99 6.92 3.73
C TRP A 39 17.57 5.48 3.43
N PHE A 40 16.37 5.26 2.88
CA PHE A 40 15.84 3.92 2.62
C PHE A 40 15.88 3.48 1.15
N LYS A 41 16.57 4.22 0.28
CA LYS A 41 16.67 3.93 -1.17
C LYS A 41 17.30 2.57 -1.52
N TYR A 42 18.03 1.96 -0.59
CA TYR A 42 18.64 0.64 -0.78
C TYR A 42 17.61 -0.51 -0.72
N LEU A 43 16.42 -0.26 -0.17
CA LEU A 43 15.39 -1.27 -0.03
C LEU A 43 14.78 -1.64 -1.39
N PRO A 44 14.67 -2.95 -1.72
CA PRO A 44 14.26 -3.40 -3.05
C PRO A 44 12.73 -3.37 -3.22
N PHE A 45 12.17 -2.17 -3.34
CA PHE A 45 10.77 -1.98 -3.75
C PHE A 45 10.55 -2.47 -5.18
N GLN A 46 9.44 -3.16 -5.39
CA GLN A 46 8.89 -3.53 -6.68
C GLN A 46 7.50 -2.91 -6.81
N LEU A 47 7.42 -1.68 -7.28
CA LEU A 47 6.14 -0.99 -7.34
C LEU A 47 5.21 -1.68 -8.35
N ALA A 48 3.91 -1.68 -8.03
CA ALA A 48 2.89 -2.21 -8.93
C ALA A 48 1.65 -1.33 -8.87
N LYS A 49 1.30 -0.70 -9.99
CA LYS A 49 0.02 -0.04 -10.18
C LYS A 49 -1.09 -1.09 -10.18
N GLY A 50 -2.21 -0.73 -9.57
CA GLY A 50 -3.45 -1.48 -9.64
C GLY A 50 -4.64 -0.55 -9.79
N GLU A 51 -5.57 -0.96 -10.64
CA GLU A 51 -6.83 -0.27 -10.89
C GLU A 51 -8.00 -1.05 -10.30
N ILE A 52 -9.03 -0.33 -9.85
CA ILE A 52 -10.26 -0.89 -9.30
C ILE A 52 -11.46 -0.15 -9.87
N LEU A 53 -12.60 -0.83 -9.93
CA LEU A 53 -13.90 -0.25 -10.27
C LEU A 53 -14.81 -0.30 -9.04
N THR A 54 -15.53 0.79 -8.79
CA THR A 54 -16.74 0.79 -7.96
C THR A 54 -17.93 0.82 -8.91
N MET A 55 -18.89 -0.07 -8.69
CA MET A 55 -19.98 -0.32 -9.61
C MET A 55 -21.30 -0.53 -8.86
N THR A 56 -22.41 -0.25 -9.55
CA THR A 56 -23.78 -0.48 -9.06
C THR A 56 -24.49 -1.50 -9.92
N ALA A 57 -24.96 -2.58 -9.31
CA ALA A 57 -25.76 -3.63 -9.92
C ALA A 57 -27.26 -3.33 -9.82
N LYS A 58 -28.04 -3.77 -10.81
CA LYS A 58 -29.51 -3.61 -10.81
C LYS A 58 -30.19 -4.61 -9.87
N GLN A 59 -29.65 -5.82 -9.79
CA GLN A 59 -30.10 -6.87 -8.87
C GLN A 59 -29.47 -6.69 -7.49
N ALA A 60 -30.09 -7.33 -6.49
CA ALA A 60 -29.49 -7.46 -5.17
C ALA A 60 -28.28 -8.42 -5.23
N LEU A 61 -27.22 -8.05 -4.53
CA LEU A 61 -25.99 -8.79 -4.39
C LEU A 61 -26.03 -9.66 -3.14
N ALA A 62 -25.42 -10.83 -3.24
CA ALA A 62 -25.10 -11.64 -2.10
C ALA A 62 -23.86 -11.06 -1.37
N PRO A 63 -23.75 -11.19 -0.04
CA PRO A 63 -22.73 -10.50 0.75
C PRO A 63 -21.33 -11.13 0.68
N GLU A 64 -21.14 -12.19 -0.11
CA GLU A 64 -19.89 -12.94 -0.19
C GLU A 64 -18.79 -12.20 -0.95
N LEU A 65 -17.57 -12.38 -0.45
CA LEU A 65 -16.35 -11.93 -1.11
C LEU A 65 -15.86 -13.04 -2.04
N LEU A 66 -15.48 -12.69 -3.27
CA LEU A 66 -14.93 -13.65 -4.23
C LEU A 66 -13.49 -13.30 -4.57
N ASN A 67 -12.68 -14.34 -4.76
CA ASN A 67 -11.35 -14.26 -5.35
C ASN A 67 -11.26 -15.26 -6.52
N TYR A 68 -10.98 -14.74 -7.71
CA TYR A 68 -10.96 -15.48 -8.98
C TYR A 68 -9.79 -15.01 -9.87
N GLY A 69 -8.66 -14.65 -9.26
CA GLY A 69 -7.55 -13.94 -9.92
C GLY A 69 -7.74 -12.42 -9.98
N HIS A 70 -9.00 -11.99 -9.89
CA HIS A 70 -9.44 -10.69 -9.42
C HIS A 70 -10.24 -10.91 -8.12
N TRP A 71 -10.76 -9.86 -7.53
CA TRP A 71 -11.58 -9.87 -6.34
C TRP A 71 -12.86 -9.10 -6.60
N PHE A 72 -13.91 -9.52 -5.90
CA PHE A 72 -15.21 -8.85 -5.87
C PHE A 72 -15.61 -8.67 -4.41
N ILE A 73 -16.00 -7.45 -4.07
CA ILE A 73 -16.33 -7.03 -2.71
C ILE A 73 -17.67 -6.28 -2.73
N PRO A 74 -18.77 -6.90 -2.27
CA PRO A 74 -20.00 -6.18 -1.99
C PRO A 74 -19.75 -5.06 -0.98
N LEU A 75 -20.22 -3.86 -1.29
CA LEU A 75 -20.23 -2.73 -0.37
C LEU A 75 -21.59 -2.59 0.33
N ASN A 76 -22.66 -2.95 -0.39
CA ASN A 76 -24.03 -3.04 0.11
C ASN A 76 -24.86 -3.93 -0.85
N LYS A 77 -26.20 -3.87 -0.72
CA LYS A 77 -27.13 -4.68 -1.54
C LYS A 77 -26.99 -4.48 -3.04
N HIS A 78 -26.49 -3.34 -3.53
CA HIS A 78 -26.40 -3.04 -4.96
C HIS A 78 -25.02 -2.58 -5.39
N GLN A 79 -24.20 -2.05 -4.49
CA GLN A 79 -22.87 -1.56 -4.82
C GLN A 79 -21.80 -2.58 -4.50
N PHE A 80 -20.78 -2.63 -5.34
CA PHE A 80 -19.62 -3.49 -5.15
C PHE A 80 -18.36 -2.82 -5.68
N ARG A 81 -17.21 -3.40 -5.32
CA ARG A 81 -15.95 -3.14 -5.99
C ARG A 81 -15.43 -4.40 -6.64
N THR A 82 -14.84 -4.25 -7.82
CA THR A 82 -14.04 -5.30 -8.44
C THR A 82 -12.65 -4.76 -8.74
N GLY A 83 -11.67 -5.61 -8.59
CA GLY A 83 -10.29 -5.27 -8.81
C GLY A 83 -9.40 -6.50 -8.73
N ALA A 84 -8.10 -6.40 -8.89
CA ALA A 84 -7.45 -5.22 -9.37
C ALA A 84 -6.50 -5.63 -10.47
N THR A 85 -6.23 -4.71 -11.39
CA THR A 85 -5.16 -4.92 -12.36
C THR A 85 -3.80 -4.97 -11.65
N PHE A 86 -2.77 -5.38 -12.41
CA PHE A 86 -1.39 -5.40 -11.97
C PHE A 86 -0.50 -4.91 -13.11
N ASP A 87 0.12 -3.75 -12.93
CA ASP A 87 1.03 -3.15 -13.90
C ASP A 87 2.30 -2.66 -13.17
N ASN A 88 3.43 -3.27 -13.49
CA ASN A 88 4.74 -2.94 -12.93
C ASN A 88 5.60 -2.07 -13.87
N ILE A 89 5.04 -1.64 -15.01
CA ILE A 89 5.71 -0.84 -16.03
C ILE A 89 5.22 0.60 -15.96
N ASN A 90 3.91 0.82 -16.03
CA ASN A 90 3.33 2.18 -16.06
C ASN A 90 2.96 2.65 -14.66
N LEU A 91 3.96 3.10 -13.90
CA LEU A 91 3.81 3.51 -12.50
C LEU A 91 3.27 4.94 -12.35
N ASN A 92 1.97 5.12 -12.63
CA ASN A 92 1.24 6.35 -12.37
C ASN A 92 -0.12 6.07 -11.70
N THR A 93 -0.76 7.10 -11.18
CA THR A 93 -2.07 7.02 -10.53
C THR A 93 -3.24 7.34 -11.48
N GLN A 94 -3.01 7.28 -12.80
CA GLN A 94 -4.04 7.57 -13.80
C GLN A 94 -4.80 6.30 -14.16
N ALA A 95 -6.13 6.38 -14.16
CA ALA A 95 -6.98 5.28 -14.63
C ALA A 95 -6.85 5.10 -16.15
N THR A 96 -6.98 3.85 -16.64
CA THR A 96 -6.88 3.54 -18.07
C THR A 96 -8.14 2.87 -18.62
N VAL A 97 -8.45 3.11 -19.89
CA VAL A 97 -9.55 2.42 -20.58
C VAL A 97 -9.29 0.92 -20.64
N GLN A 98 -8.03 0.52 -20.87
CA GLN A 98 -7.63 -0.88 -20.88
C GLN A 98 -7.86 -1.56 -19.52
N GLY A 99 -7.48 -0.91 -18.42
CA GLY A 99 -7.69 -1.42 -17.07
C GLY A 99 -9.17 -1.62 -16.75
N LYS A 100 -10.02 -0.64 -17.12
CA LYS A 100 -11.47 -0.77 -17.02
C LYS A 100 -11.99 -1.98 -17.79
N ASN A 101 -11.62 -2.10 -19.07
CA ASN A 101 -12.10 -3.19 -19.94
C ASN A 101 -11.65 -4.57 -19.43
N THR A 102 -10.40 -4.68 -18.96
CA THR A 102 -9.87 -5.91 -18.38
C THR A 102 -10.70 -6.36 -17.17
N LEU A 103 -11.00 -5.43 -16.26
CA LEU A 103 -11.79 -5.72 -15.06
C LEU A 103 -13.25 -6.09 -15.40
N LEU A 104 -13.88 -5.39 -16.34
CA LEU A 104 -15.24 -5.69 -16.78
C LEU A 104 -15.33 -7.06 -17.46
N GLN A 105 -14.39 -7.38 -18.36
CA GLN A 105 -14.34 -8.68 -19.02
C GLN A 105 -14.16 -9.82 -18.00
N ALA A 106 -13.21 -9.68 -17.07
CA ALA A 106 -12.98 -10.66 -16.02
C ALA A 106 -14.21 -10.83 -15.11
N LEU A 107 -14.89 -9.74 -14.77
CA LEU A 107 -16.12 -9.76 -13.96
C LEU A 107 -17.26 -10.49 -14.69
N ILE A 108 -17.55 -10.13 -15.94
CA ILE A 108 -18.66 -10.70 -16.71
C ILE A 108 -18.43 -12.19 -16.97
N GLN A 109 -17.18 -12.61 -17.16
CA GLN A 109 -16.83 -14.03 -17.36
C GLN A 109 -17.25 -14.90 -16.16
N ILE A 110 -17.14 -14.38 -14.93
CA ILE A 110 -17.48 -15.15 -13.71
C ILE A 110 -18.88 -14.84 -13.17
N MET A 111 -19.43 -13.66 -13.49
CA MET A 111 -20.76 -13.22 -13.07
C MET A 111 -21.48 -12.56 -14.26
N PRO A 112 -21.96 -13.34 -15.24
CA PRO A 112 -22.63 -12.80 -16.43
C PRO A 112 -23.88 -11.97 -16.11
N MET A 113 -24.53 -12.25 -14.98
CA MET A 113 -25.69 -11.48 -14.52
C MET A 113 -25.35 -10.00 -14.26
N LEU A 114 -24.08 -9.66 -14.04
CA LEU A 114 -23.63 -8.28 -13.77
C LEU A 114 -23.28 -7.48 -15.03
N ASP A 115 -23.52 -8.00 -16.24
CA ASP A 115 -23.26 -7.28 -17.50
C ASP A 115 -23.99 -5.92 -17.59
N SER A 116 -25.16 -5.81 -16.95
CA SER A 116 -25.93 -4.55 -16.92
C SER A 116 -25.56 -3.57 -15.80
N ALA A 117 -24.50 -3.86 -15.02
CA ALA A 117 -24.04 -2.99 -13.92
C ALA A 117 -23.37 -1.72 -14.44
N THR A 118 -23.54 -0.61 -13.72
CA THR A 118 -22.95 0.69 -14.08
C THR A 118 -21.62 0.91 -13.38
N VAL A 119 -20.65 1.49 -14.08
CA VAL A 119 -19.38 1.92 -13.47
C VAL A 119 -19.56 3.31 -12.89
N ASP A 120 -19.49 3.40 -11.56
CA ASP A 120 -19.66 4.66 -10.84
C ASP A 120 -18.32 5.39 -10.69
N LYS A 121 -17.25 4.63 -10.46
CA LYS A 121 -15.90 5.18 -10.26
C LYS A 121 -14.82 4.20 -10.68
N GLN A 122 -13.75 4.72 -11.25
CA GLN A 122 -12.49 4.01 -11.44
C GLN A 122 -11.39 4.69 -10.65
N GLN A 123 -10.52 3.90 -10.03
CA GLN A 123 -9.37 4.41 -9.27
C GLN A 123 -8.12 3.62 -9.64
N ALA A 124 -6.99 4.30 -9.74
CA ALA A 124 -5.68 3.71 -9.89
C ALA A 124 -4.77 4.16 -8.76
N ASN A 125 -3.98 3.25 -8.20
CA ASN A 125 -2.97 3.58 -7.20
C ASN A 125 -1.78 2.62 -7.29
N ILE A 126 -0.66 2.98 -6.68
CA ILE A 126 0.58 2.21 -6.73
C ILE A 126 0.80 1.53 -5.38
N ARG A 127 1.00 0.21 -5.44
CA ARG A 127 1.32 -0.62 -4.28
C ARG A 127 2.82 -0.56 -4.04
N PRO A 128 3.28 -0.30 -2.81
CA PRO A 128 4.67 -0.47 -2.42
C PRO A 128 4.95 -1.97 -2.22
N THR A 129 5.02 -2.75 -3.29
CA THR A 129 5.39 -4.17 -3.17
C THR A 129 6.92 -4.29 -3.04
N THR A 130 7.39 -5.43 -2.59
CA THR A 130 8.81 -5.71 -2.30
C THR A 130 9.23 -6.98 -3.01
N LEU A 131 10.54 -7.12 -3.26
CA LEU A 131 11.11 -8.28 -3.96
C LEU A 131 10.67 -9.63 -3.36
N ASP A 132 10.67 -9.74 -2.04
CA ASP A 132 10.30 -10.96 -1.30
C ASP A 132 8.84 -10.98 -0.80
N LYS A 133 8.06 -9.94 -1.12
CA LYS A 133 6.66 -9.75 -0.70
C LYS A 133 6.49 -9.61 0.82
N MET A 134 7.57 -9.36 1.56
CA MET A 134 7.52 -9.02 2.99
C MET A 134 7.67 -7.51 3.18
N PRO A 135 6.96 -6.90 4.14
CA PRO A 135 7.09 -5.47 4.40
C PRO A 135 8.49 -5.10 4.91
N PHE A 136 8.79 -3.80 4.89
CA PHE A 136 9.98 -3.23 5.49
C PHE A 136 9.61 -2.55 6.80
N ILE A 137 10.08 -3.12 7.91
CA ILE A 137 9.77 -2.68 9.27
C ILE A 137 11.07 -2.64 10.06
N GLY A 138 11.40 -1.53 10.71
CA GLY A 138 12.56 -1.48 11.60
C GLY A 138 13.33 -0.16 11.53
N GLN A 139 14.40 -0.08 12.32
CA GLN A 139 15.32 1.04 12.32
C GLN A 139 16.33 0.95 11.18
N HIS A 140 16.77 2.12 10.69
CA HIS A 140 17.88 2.20 9.75
C HIS A 140 19.17 1.64 10.38
N PRO A 141 20.00 0.88 9.65
CA PRO A 141 21.21 0.26 10.21
C PRO A 141 22.22 1.29 10.76
N GLU A 142 22.38 2.43 10.10
CA GLU A 142 23.35 3.47 10.47
C GLU A 142 22.73 4.66 11.24
N HIS A 143 21.40 4.79 11.23
CA HIS A 143 20.72 5.97 11.77
C HIS A 143 19.62 5.52 12.75
N GLN A 144 19.96 5.36 14.02
CA GLN A 144 19.03 4.80 15.03
C GLN A 144 17.75 5.63 15.26
N ASN A 145 17.78 6.92 14.89
CA ASN A 145 16.65 7.82 14.98
C ASN A 145 15.68 7.68 13.79
N LEU A 146 16.08 7.00 12.71
CA LEU A 146 15.25 6.75 11.54
C LEU A 146 14.67 5.34 11.58
N ALA A 147 13.41 5.21 11.19
CA ALA A 147 12.76 3.93 11.04
C ALA A 147 11.81 3.92 9.83
N ILE A 148 11.48 2.73 9.33
CA ILE A 148 10.53 2.53 8.23
C ILE A 148 9.41 1.59 8.66
N PHE A 149 8.19 1.85 8.17
CA PHE A 149 7.04 0.97 8.26
C PHE A 149 6.28 1.03 6.93
N ASN A 150 6.72 0.23 5.96
CA ASN A 150 6.27 0.33 4.58
C ASN A 150 6.35 -1.03 3.85
N GLY A 151 6.12 -1.08 2.53
CA GLY A 151 6.36 -2.28 1.74
C GLY A 151 5.25 -3.34 1.79
N PHE A 152 4.04 -2.99 2.24
CA PHE A 152 2.95 -3.96 2.45
C PHE A 152 2.28 -4.49 1.18
N GLY A 153 2.66 -3.98 0.00
CA GLY A 153 2.12 -4.40 -1.28
C GLY A 153 0.58 -4.47 -1.34
N ALA A 154 0.06 -5.58 -1.87
CA ALA A 154 -1.39 -5.80 -2.02
C ALA A 154 -2.11 -6.27 -0.75
N LYS A 155 -1.38 -6.56 0.34
CA LYS A 155 -1.92 -7.17 1.56
C LYS A 155 -1.94 -6.22 2.76
N GLY A 156 -1.67 -4.94 2.55
CA GLY A 156 -1.55 -3.95 3.63
C GLY A 156 -2.76 -3.86 4.53
N SER A 157 -3.98 -3.89 3.99
CA SER A 157 -5.20 -3.85 4.82
C SER A 157 -5.31 -5.01 5.81
N LEU A 158 -4.73 -6.17 5.49
CA LEU A 158 -4.73 -7.36 6.35
C LEU A 158 -3.54 -7.37 7.31
N GLN A 159 -2.38 -6.91 6.86
CA GLN A 159 -1.12 -7.06 7.58
C GLN A 159 -0.78 -5.88 8.50
N ILE A 160 -1.15 -4.65 8.12
CA ILE A 160 -0.79 -3.44 8.86
C ILE A 160 -1.25 -3.49 10.33
N PRO A 161 -2.48 -3.91 10.69
CA PRO A 161 -2.90 -3.94 12.10
C PRO A 161 -2.03 -4.85 12.97
N TYR A 162 -1.63 -6.02 12.46
CA TYR A 162 -0.76 -6.93 13.18
C TYR A 162 0.64 -6.35 13.32
N TYR A 163 1.23 -5.87 12.22
CA TYR A 163 2.60 -5.40 12.22
C TYR A 163 2.79 -4.06 12.93
N SER A 164 1.78 -3.19 12.96
CA SER A 164 1.86 -1.94 13.72
C SER A 164 1.98 -2.22 15.22
N GLN A 165 1.23 -3.19 15.74
CA GLN A 165 1.35 -3.64 17.13
C GLN A 165 2.75 -4.20 17.41
N ARG A 166 3.28 -5.04 16.52
CA ARG A 166 4.64 -5.59 16.66
C ARG A 166 5.69 -4.50 16.63
N PHE A 167 5.52 -3.50 15.76
CA PHE A 167 6.48 -2.42 15.64
C PHE A 167 6.45 -1.48 16.86
N VAL A 168 5.28 -1.23 17.44
CA VAL A 168 5.16 -0.52 18.73
C VAL A 168 5.90 -1.26 19.84
N GLN A 169 5.75 -2.59 19.94
CA GLN A 169 6.47 -3.39 20.93
C GLN A 169 7.99 -3.33 20.74
N TYR A 170 8.47 -3.34 19.49
CA TYR A 170 9.89 -3.14 19.20
C TYR A 170 10.37 -1.74 19.62
N LEU A 171 9.63 -0.69 19.27
CA LEU A 171 10.04 0.69 19.53
C LEU A 171 10.06 1.06 21.01
N LEU A 172 9.12 0.54 21.80
CA LEU A 172 8.95 0.88 23.21
C LEU A 172 9.61 -0.12 24.16
N ASN A 173 9.54 -1.42 23.83
CA ASN A 173 9.92 -2.50 24.73
C ASN A 173 11.11 -3.32 24.22
N GLN A 174 11.74 -2.91 23.12
CA GLN A 174 12.87 -3.61 22.50
C GLN A 174 12.55 -5.08 22.15
N ALA A 175 11.27 -5.40 21.95
CA ALA A 175 10.84 -6.72 21.51
C ALA A 175 11.39 -7.00 20.11
N PRO A 176 11.83 -8.23 19.79
CA PRO A 176 12.42 -8.52 18.49
C PRO A 176 11.40 -8.37 17.35
N ILE A 177 11.89 -7.92 16.19
CA ILE A 177 11.15 -7.98 14.91
C ILE A 177 11.58 -9.23 14.17
N ALA A 178 10.63 -9.91 13.53
CA ALA A 178 10.91 -11.08 12.72
C ALA A 178 11.82 -10.73 11.53
N ILE A 179 12.83 -11.55 11.28
CA ILE A 179 13.91 -11.23 10.34
C ILE A 179 13.41 -11.00 8.91
N GLU A 180 12.36 -11.72 8.52
CA GLU A 180 11.72 -11.64 7.21
C GLU A 180 11.06 -10.28 6.94
N VAL A 181 10.66 -9.54 7.97
CA VAL A 181 10.08 -8.19 7.82
C VAL A 181 11.02 -7.07 8.24
N ASN A 182 12.15 -7.42 8.87
CA ASN A 182 13.15 -6.44 9.28
C ASN A 182 13.71 -5.73 8.03
N CYS A 183 13.73 -4.40 8.01
CA CYS A 183 14.31 -3.63 6.89
C CYS A 183 15.83 -3.84 6.75
N GLN A 184 16.52 -4.26 7.81
CA GLN A 184 17.95 -4.55 7.80
C GLN A 184 18.30 -5.87 7.12
N ARG A 185 17.33 -6.68 6.67
CA ARG A 185 17.60 -7.95 5.94
C ARG A 185 18.24 -7.74 4.56
N TYR A 186 18.28 -6.50 4.08
CA TYR A 186 18.88 -6.08 2.81
C TYR A 186 20.07 -5.13 3.01
N SER A 187 20.58 -5.03 4.24
CA SER A 187 21.71 -4.19 4.63
C SER A 187 22.95 -5.01 4.95
#